data_AF-A0A2Z3HBR3-F1
#
_entry.id   AF-A0A2Z3HBR3-F1
#
_cell.length_a   1.000
_cell.length_b   1.000
_cell.length_c   1.000
_cell.angle_alpha   90.00
_cell.angle_beta   90.00
_cell.angle_gamma   90.00
#
_symmetry.space_group_name_H-M   'P 1'
#
loop_
_entity.id
_entity.type
_entity.pdbx_description
1 polymer ?
#
loop_
_entity_poly.entity_id
_entity_poly.type
_entity_poly.pdbx_seq_one_letter_code
_entity_poly.pdbx_strand_id
1 'polypeptide(L)'
;MGAWGGAAWDNDDAADWFGDLFAATKLAQRVEKALKTKDVEEYAGKIRAAAYMLVALGRVYIWPVEDLDRHLRLAIEKLDAISRLEDYEGDENIAAEIAELRSRLKTLGAEPGAADDDAP
;
A
#
# COMPACT_ATOMS: atom_id res chain seq x y z
N MET A 1 13.76 21.67 6.84
CA MET A 1 13.10 20.36 6.76
C MET A 1 13.25 19.64 8.08
N GLY A 2 12.14 19.29 8.70
CA GLY A 2 12.08 18.60 9.98
C GLY A 2 12.02 17.10 9.79
N ALA A 3 12.85 16.36 10.52
CA ALA A 3 12.65 14.92 10.70
C ALA A 3 11.54 14.71 11.75
N TRP A 4 10.57 13.87 11.40
CA TRP A 4 9.46 13.49 12.27
C TRP A 4 9.66 12.11 12.91
N GLY A 5 10.72 11.40 12.50
CA GLY A 5 11.00 10.04 12.93
C GLY A 5 12.39 9.58 12.48
N GLY A 6 12.68 8.30 12.72
CA GLY A 6 13.98 7.69 12.44
C GLY A 6 14.08 6.95 11.11
N ALA A 7 12.96 6.76 10.40
CA ALA A 7 12.97 6.09 9.11
C ALA A 7 13.39 7.05 7.99
N ALA A 8 13.86 6.48 6.87
CA ALA A 8 14.34 7.25 5.73
C ALA A 8 13.28 8.18 5.11
N TRP A 9 12.00 7.89 5.33
CA TRP A 9 10.85 8.65 4.81
C TRP A 9 10.22 9.60 5.85
N ASP A 10 10.67 9.59 7.11
CA ASP A 10 10.08 10.42 8.17
C ASP A 10 10.69 11.83 8.19
N ASN A 11 10.72 12.49 7.03
CA ASN A 11 11.19 13.86 6.88
C ASN A 11 10.60 14.50 5.62
N ASP A 12 10.49 15.84 5.65
CA ASP A 12 9.94 16.63 4.55
C ASP A 12 10.61 16.31 3.20
N ASP A 13 11.95 16.30 3.16
CA ASP A 13 12.72 16.13 1.93
C ASP A 13 12.42 14.79 1.24
N ALA A 14 12.31 13.72 2.03
CA ALA A 14 11.97 12.41 1.51
C ALA A 14 10.52 12.33 1.05
N ALA A 15 9.58 12.90 1.81
CA ALA A 15 8.17 12.93 1.45
C ALA A 15 7.95 13.68 0.12
N ASP A 16 8.59 14.83 -0.06
CA ASP A 16 8.57 15.61 -1.30
C ASP A 16 9.17 14.81 -2.46
N TRP A 17 10.32 14.16 -2.23
CA TRP A 17 10.98 13.33 -3.26
C TRP A 17 10.09 12.18 -3.74
N PHE A 18 9.39 11.49 -2.82
CA PHE A 18 8.42 10.46 -3.20
C PHE A 18 7.22 11.08 -3.94
N GLY A 19 6.70 12.22 -3.47
CA GLY A 19 5.66 12.97 -4.16
C GLY A 19 5.99 13.23 -5.62
N ASP A 20 7.19 13.76 -5.89
CA ASP A 20 7.70 14.02 -7.23
C ASP A 20 7.83 12.74 -8.07
N LEU A 21 8.35 11.65 -7.48
CA LEU A 21 8.46 10.35 -8.14
C LEU A 21 7.09 9.86 -8.62
N PHE A 22 6.07 9.90 -7.76
CA PHE A 22 4.72 9.45 -8.11
C PHE A 22 4.07 10.38 -9.15
N ALA A 23 4.29 11.69 -9.03
CA ALA A 23 3.80 12.68 -9.98
C ALA A 23 4.39 12.47 -11.39
N ALA A 24 5.69 12.19 -11.49
CA ALA A 24 6.40 12.00 -12.75
C ALA A 24 6.07 10.65 -13.42
N THR A 25 6.04 9.56 -12.65
CA THR A 25 5.94 8.20 -13.20
C THR A 25 4.51 7.70 -13.34
N LYS A 26 3.56 8.30 -12.62
CA LYS A 26 2.18 7.80 -12.45
C LYS A 26 2.15 6.36 -11.91
N LEU A 27 3.15 5.99 -11.10
CA LEU A 27 3.29 4.63 -10.57
C LEU A 27 2.03 4.16 -9.82
N ALA A 28 1.47 5.00 -8.96
CA ALA A 28 0.25 4.66 -8.22
C ALA A 28 -0.94 4.35 -9.14
N GLN A 29 -1.11 5.13 -10.22
CA GLN A 29 -2.16 4.91 -11.23
C GLN A 29 -1.92 3.61 -12.02
N ARG A 30 -0.66 3.29 -12.32
CA ARG A 30 -0.29 2.03 -12.98
C ARG A 30 -0.59 0.82 -12.10
N VAL A 31 -0.28 0.92 -10.82
CA VAL A 31 -0.61 -0.10 -9.81
C VAL A 31 -2.12 -0.27 -9.71
N GLU A 32 -2.88 0.83 -9.56
CA GLU A 32 -4.34 0.78 -9.51
C GLU A 32 -4.95 0.12 -10.75
N LYS A 33 -4.47 0.47 -11.94
CA LYS A 33 -4.93 -0.13 -13.19
C LYS A 33 -4.71 -1.65 -13.22
N ALA A 34 -3.57 -2.12 -12.71
CA ALA A 34 -3.30 -3.55 -12.61
C ALA A 34 -4.23 -4.22 -11.58
N LEU A 35 -4.42 -3.61 -10.42
CA LEU A 35 -5.32 -4.12 -9.37
C LEU A 35 -6.79 -4.10 -9.77
N LYS A 36 -7.21 -3.24 -10.72
CA LYS A 36 -8.57 -3.23 -11.27
C LYS A 36 -8.81 -4.27 -12.37
N THR A 37 -7.81 -5.10 -12.71
CA THR A 37 -7.97 -6.16 -13.70
C THR A 37 -9.04 -7.17 -13.24
N LYS A 38 -9.99 -7.46 -14.13
CA LYS A 38 -11.11 -8.36 -13.83
C LYS A 38 -10.71 -9.82 -13.92
N ASP A 39 -9.94 -10.16 -14.95
CA ASP A 39 -9.44 -11.51 -15.17
C ASP A 39 -8.25 -11.77 -14.23
N VAL A 40 -8.54 -12.32 -13.06
CA VAL A 40 -7.54 -12.55 -12.01
C VAL A 40 -6.66 -13.74 -12.36
N GLU A 41 -7.24 -14.77 -12.99
CA GLU A 41 -6.55 -16.00 -13.35
C GLU A 41 -5.51 -15.76 -14.44
N GLU A 42 -5.89 -15.10 -15.54
CA GLU A 42 -4.97 -14.81 -16.65
C GLU A 42 -3.83 -13.86 -16.23
N TYR A 43 -4.11 -12.92 -15.33
CA TYR A 43 -3.18 -11.84 -14.97
C TYR A 43 -2.63 -11.92 -13.54
N ALA A 44 -2.72 -13.08 -12.87
CA ALA A 44 -2.32 -13.26 -11.48
C ALA A 44 -0.93 -12.69 -11.17
N GLY A 45 0.08 -13.02 -12.00
CA GLY A 45 1.46 -12.53 -11.80
C GLY A 45 1.59 -11.01 -11.86
N LYS A 46 0.86 -10.35 -12.77
CA LYS A 46 0.88 -8.87 -12.88
C LYS A 46 0.17 -8.21 -11.71
N ILE A 47 -0.93 -8.80 -11.26
CA ILE A 47 -1.70 -8.33 -10.11
C ILE A 47 -0.87 -8.49 -8.82
N ARG A 48 -0.20 -9.63 -8.63
CA ARG A 48 0.74 -9.84 -7.51
C ARG A 48 1.86 -8.82 -7.50
N ALA A 49 2.51 -8.56 -8.65
CA ALA A 49 3.56 -7.55 -8.74
C ALA A 49 3.05 -6.15 -8.36
N ALA A 50 1.82 -5.79 -8.76
CA ALA A 50 1.20 -4.52 -8.37
C ALA A 50 0.89 -4.47 -6.86
N ALA A 51 0.36 -5.55 -6.28
CA ALA A 51 0.10 -5.64 -4.84
C ALA A 51 1.39 -5.57 -4.02
N TYR A 52 2.47 -6.21 -4.48
CA TYR A 52 3.79 -6.15 -3.84
C TYR A 52 4.35 -4.72 -3.78
N MET A 53 4.00 -3.83 -4.72
CA MET A 53 4.36 -2.41 -4.60
C MET A 53 3.75 -1.74 -3.39
N LEU A 54 2.54 -2.13 -2.97
CA LEU A 54 1.97 -1.63 -1.72
C LEU A 54 2.60 -2.30 -0.51
N VAL A 55 3.03 -3.56 -0.60
CA VAL A 55 3.82 -4.20 0.47
C VAL A 55 5.15 -3.48 0.64
N ALA A 56 5.83 -3.09 -0.42
CA ALA A 56 7.11 -2.37 -0.32
C ALA A 56 6.93 -0.90 0.07
N LEU A 57 6.01 -0.18 -0.58
CA LEU A 57 5.94 1.28 -0.58
C LEU A 57 4.63 1.87 -0.05
N GLY A 58 3.59 1.06 0.16
CA GLY A 58 2.26 1.50 0.55
C GLY A 58 2.19 1.98 2.00
N ARG A 59 2.81 3.12 2.31
CA ARG A 59 2.92 3.73 3.65
C ARG A 59 2.58 5.21 3.57
N VAL A 60 2.20 5.80 4.70
CA VAL A 60 2.14 7.27 4.84
C VAL A 60 3.53 7.85 4.53
N TYR A 61 3.56 9.07 3.97
CA TYR A 61 4.75 9.79 3.49
C TYR A 61 5.48 9.20 2.28
N ILE A 62 5.21 7.96 1.88
CA ILE A 62 5.73 7.38 0.63
C ILE A 62 4.64 7.34 -0.44
N TRP A 63 3.51 6.71 -0.13
CA TRP A 63 2.44 6.50 -1.09
C TRP A 63 1.46 7.68 -1.09
N PRO A 64 0.86 8.06 -2.24
CA PRO A 64 -0.15 9.11 -2.28
C PRO A 64 -1.30 8.84 -1.30
N VAL A 65 -1.47 9.73 -0.31
CA VAL A 65 -2.38 9.50 0.83
C VAL A 65 -3.84 9.36 0.42
N GLU A 66 -4.28 10.13 -0.59
CA GLU A 66 -5.65 10.09 -1.14
C GLU A 66 -6.00 8.73 -1.77
N ASP A 67 -4.98 7.97 -2.18
CA ASP A 67 -5.14 6.69 -2.85
C ASP A 67 -4.80 5.50 -1.95
N LEU A 68 -4.03 5.71 -0.87
CA LEU A 68 -3.41 4.64 -0.10
C LEU A 68 -4.44 3.65 0.46
N ASP A 69 -5.46 4.11 1.17
CA ASP A 69 -6.51 3.24 1.71
C ASP A 69 -7.17 2.41 0.57
N ARG A 70 -7.67 3.10 -0.47
CA ARG A 70 -8.33 2.47 -1.62
C ARG A 70 -7.43 1.39 -2.25
N HIS A 71 -6.16 1.68 -2.43
CA HIS A 71 -5.20 0.77 -3.04
C HIS A 71 -4.89 -0.42 -2.14
N LEU A 72 -4.73 -0.23 -0.82
CA LEU A 72 -4.53 -1.33 0.13
C LEU A 72 -5.72 -2.30 0.10
N ARG A 73 -6.96 -1.78 0.14
CA ARG A 73 -8.17 -2.61 0.04
C ARG A 73 -8.23 -3.41 -1.26
N LEU A 74 -7.95 -2.77 -2.40
CA LEU A 74 -7.93 -3.44 -3.70
C LEU A 74 -6.85 -4.53 -3.77
N ALA A 75 -5.66 -4.27 -3.24
CA ALA A 75 -4.58 -5.26 -3.23
C ALA A 75 -4.91 -6.46 -2.35
N ILE A 76 -5.48 -6.24 -1.16
CA ILE A 76 -5.95 -7.31 -0.27
C ILE A 76 -7.01 -8.15 -0.98
N GLU A 77 -8.04 -7.51 -1.57
CA GLU A 77 -9.10 -8.21 -2.31
C GLU A 77 -8.52 -9.09 -3.42
N LYS A 78 -7.56 -8.56 -4.19
CA LYS A 78 -6.96 -9.28 -5.31
C LYS A 78 -6.04 -10.41 -4.88
N LEU A 79 -5.24 -10.22 -3.84
CA LEU A 79 -4.43 -11.30 -3.28
C LEU A 79 -5.31 -12.40 -2.64
N ASP A 80 -6.41 -12.03 -1.97
CA ASP A 80 -7.41 -12.97 -1.46
C ASP A 80 -8.10 -13.77 -2.58
N ALA A 81 -8.25 -13.19 -3.78
CA ALA A 81 -8.76 -13.90 -4.94
C ALA A 81 -7.69 -14.84 -5.56
N ILE A 82 -6.44 -14.37 -5.67
CA ILE A 82 -5.34 -15.17 -6.21
C ILE A 82 -5.03 -16.37 -5.30
N SER A 83 -5.06 -16.22 -3.98
CA SER A 83 -4.79 -17.32 -3.03
C SER A 83 -5.75 -18.50 -3.13
N ARG A 84 -6.86 -18.35 -3.85
CA ARG A 84 -7.88 -19.39 -4.09
C ARG A 84 -7.72 -20.07 -5.46
N LEU A 85 -6.80 -19.61 -6.30
CA LEU A 85 -6.47 -20.26 -7.55
C LEU A 85 -5.60 -21.49 -7.27
N GLU A 86 -5.79 -22.57 -8.04
CA GLU A 86 -5.10 -23.85 -7.86
C GLU A 86 -3.57 -23.69 -7.82
N ASP A 87 -3.01 -22.87 -8.71
CA ASP A 87 -1.57 -22.62 -8.81
C ASP A 87 -0.96 -21.88 -7.59
N TYR A 88 -1.80 -21.30 -6.73
CA TYR A 88 -1.38 -20.44 -5.62
C TYR A 88 -1.97 -20.89 -4.27
N GLU A 89 -2.73 -21.98 -4.24
CA GLU A 89 -3.35 -22.48 -3.03
C GLU A 89 -2.27 -22.84 -2.00
N GLY A 90 -2.39 -22.27 -0.79
CA GLY A 90 -1.44 -22.50 0.28
C GLY A 90 -0.12 -21.73 0.16
N ASP A 91 0.03 -20.78 -0.77
CA ASP A 91 1.23 -19.93 -0.83
C ASP A 91 1.32 -19.00 0.40
N GLU A 92 2.22 -19.34 1.32
CA GLU A 92 2.48 -18.59 2.54
C GLU A 92 2.95 -17.15 2.27
N ASN A 93 3.57 -16.88 1.11
CA ASN A 93 3.98 -15.52 0.76
C ASN A 93 2.76 -14.64 0.52
N ILE A 94 1.73 -15.15 -0.17
CA ILE A 94 0.48 -14.40 -0.37
C ILE A 94 -0.19 -14.11 0.98
N ALA A 95 -0.21 -15.10 1.88
CA ALA A 95 -0.76 -14.92 3.21
C ALA A 95 0.00 -13.83 4.00
N ALA A 96 1.34 -13.82 3.94
CA ALA A 96 2.16 -12.80 4.58
C ALA A 96 1.95 -11.41 3.96
N GLU A 97 1.86 -11.31 2.63
CA GLU A 97 1.57 -10.06 1.91
C GLU A 97 0.21 -9.49 2.34
N ILE A 98 -0.84 -10.32 2.39
CA ILE A 98 -2.17 -9.93 2.87
C ILE A 98 -2.12 -9.43 4.33
N ALA A 99 -1.41 -10.15 5.20
CA ALA A 99 -1.29 -9.78 6.61
C ALA A 99 -0.61 -8.41 6.79
N GLU A 100 0.47 -8.14 6.05
CA GLU A 100 1.16 -6.84 6.08
C GLU A 100 0.26 -5.71 5.57
N LEU A 101 -0.45 -5.92 4.45
CA LEU A 101 -1.36 -4.90 3.91
C LEU A 101 -2.52 -4.61 4.87
N ARG A 102 -3.08 -5.64 5.52
CA ARG A 102 -4.12 -5.49 6.55
C ARG A 102 -3.60 -4.76 7.78
N SER A 103 -2.37 -5.04 8.21
CA SER A 103 -1.72 -4.32 9.31
C SER A 103 -1.65 -2.82 9.03
N ARG A 104 -1.22 -2.44 7.83
CA ARG A 104 -1.15 -1.03 7.41
C ARG A 104 -2.52 -0.36 7.34
N LEU A 105 -3.52 -1.05 6.78
CA LEU A 105 -4.87 -0.53 6.71
C LEU A 105 -5.46 -0.30 8.11
N LYS A 106 -5.16 -1.19 9.06
CA LYS A 106 -5.52 -1.00 10.47
C LYS A 106 -4.85 0.22 11.06
N THR A 107 -3.55 0.42 10.82
CA THR A 107 -2.82 1.61 11.30
C THR A 107 -3.46 2.90 10.77
N LEU A 108 -3.83 2.96 9.49
CA LEU A 108 -4.51 4.14 8.91
C LEU A 108 -5.86 4.45 9.58
N GLY A 109 -6.65 3.41 9.89
CA GLY A 109 -7.93 3.59 10.59
C GLY A 109 -7.78 3.81 12.10
N ALA A 110 -6.60 3.55 12.65
CA ALA A 110 -6.31 3.67 14.07
C ALA A 110 -5.70 5.00 14.44
N GLU A 111 -5.34 5.90 13.50
CA GLU A 111 -4.88 7.26 13.81
C GLU A 111 -6.05 8.15 14.25
N PRO A 112 -6.16 8.50 15.55
CA PRO A 112 -7.12 9.46 16.05
C PRO A 112 -6.34 10.75 16.35
N GLY A 113 -6.55 11.84 15.60
CA GLY A 113 -6.14 13.20 15.99
C GLY A 113 -4.80 13.34 16.74
N ALA A 114 -3.76 13.77 16.04
CA ALA A 114 -2.61 14.37 16.72
C ALA A 114 -3.12 15.43 17.73
N ALA A 115 -2.75 15.23 19.00
CA ALA A 115 -2.98 16.11 20.15
C ALA A 115 -4.44 16.39 20.52
N ASP A 116 -4.99 15.60 21.45
CA ASP A 116 -5.75 16.23 22.52
C ASP A 116 -4.73 17.01 23.35
N ASP A 117 -4.79 18.32 23.14
CA ASP A 117 -4.09 19.35 23.89
C ASP A 117 -4.24 19.12 25.39
N ASP A 118 -3.12 19.37 26.05
CA ASP A 118 -2.98 19.54 27.48
C ASP A 118 -3.99 20.58 28.04
N ALA A 119 -4.37 20.36 29.30
CA ALA A 119 -5.05 21.28 30.23
C ALA A 119 -6.61 21.31 30.21
N PRO A 120 -7.27 21.51 31.37
CA PRO A 120 -6.80 22.24 32.57
C PRO A 120 -6.20 21.41 33.70
#